data_AF-A0A1Q8SZN2-F1
#
_entry.id   AF-A0A1Q8SZN2-F1
#
_cell.length_a   1.000
_cell.length_b   1.000
_cell.length_c   1.000
_cell.angle_alpha   90.00
_cell.angle_beta   90.00
_cell.angle_gamma   90.00
#
_symmetry.space_group_name_H-M   'P 1'
#
loop_
_entity.id
_entity.type
_entity.pdbx_description
1 polymer ?
#
loop_
_entity_poly.entity_id
_entity_poly.type
_entity_poly.pdbx_seq_one_letter_code
_entity_poly.pdbx_strand_id
1 'polypeptide(L)'
;MKLDIPTNPSARWEWIKYQIRSRGLSFAELSRRLGVELGTLTSVKRSPYPRMERALASAIGLSPATIWPERWNADGTPHRQRPNRSETRISEQNRVSTNYCADSNAPSSGAHRQVVTEA
;
A
#
# COMPACT_ATOMS: atom_id res chain seq x y z
N MET A 1 -10.02 2.16 -30.09
CA MET A 1 -9.73 0.75 -29.75
C MET A 1 -10.41 0.42 -28.43
N LYS A 2 -11.16 -0.66 -28.35
CA LYS A 2 -11.84 -1.09 -27.11
C LYS A 2 -10.82 -1.86 -26.27
N LEU A 3 -10.64 -1.48 -25.00
CA LEU A 3 -9.80 -2.23 -24.08
C LEU A 3 -10.60 -3.42 -23.57
N ASP A 4 -10.20 -4.64 -23.92
CA ASP A 4 -10.84 -5.87 -23.45
C ASP A 4 -10.41 -6.17 -22.00
N ILE A 5 -11.03 -5.46 -21.05
CA ILE A 5 -10.81 -5.64 -19.61
C ILE A 5 -11.76 -6.74 -19.12
N PRO A 6 -11.26 -7.84 -18.53
CA PRO A 6 -12.12 -8.89 -18.01
C PRO A 6 -13.04 -8.43 -16.87
N THR A 7 -14.32 -8.80 -16.92
CA THR A 7 -15.29 -8.50 -15.85
C THR A 7 -15.01 -9.32 -14.59
N ASN A 8 -14.59 -10.58 -14.72
CA ASN A 8 -14.29 -11.45 -13.57
C ASN A 8 -13.08 -10.89 -12.79
N PRO A 9 -13.18 -10.71 -11.45
CA PRO A 9 -12.14 -10.05 -10.66
C PRO A 9 -10.81 -10.82 -10.65
N SER A 10 -10.84 -12.14 -10.69
CA SER A 10 -9.62 -12.96 -10.76
C SER A 10 -8.94 -12.82 -12.12
N ALA A 11 -9.71 -12.91 -13.21
CA ALA A 11 -9.18 -12.71 -14.56
C ALA A 11 -8.66 -11.28 -14.76
N ARG A 12 -9.37 -10.30 -14.21
CA ARG A 12 -8.95 -8.90 -14.21
C ARG A 12 -7.63 -8.70 -13.47
N TRP A 13 -7.45 -9.37 -12.33
CA TRP A 13 -6.18 -9.32 -11.60
C TRP A 13 -5.01 -9.89 -12.41
N GLU A 14 -5.20 -11.01 -13.09
CA GLU A 14 -4.19 -11.57 -14.00
C GLU A 14 -3.87 -10.60 -15.14
N TRP A 15 -4.91 -9.97 -15.73
CA TRP A 15 -4.74 -8.94 -16.74
C TRP A 15 -3.93 -7.74 -16.22
N ILE A 16 -4.22 -7.24 -15.01
CA ILE A 16 -3.44 -6.16 -14.37
C ILE A 16 -1.97 -6.56 -14.21
N LYS A 17 -1.70 -7.77 -13.72
CA LYS A 17 -0.32 -8.29 -13.59
C LYS A 17 0.38 -8.36 -14.93
N TYR A 18 -0.31 -8.84 -15.96
CA TYR A 18 0.21 -8.89 -17.33
C TYR A 18 0.54 -7.48 -17.83
N GLN A 19 -0.38 -6.53 -17.71
CA GLN A 19 -0.19 -5.14 -18.13
C GLN A 19 1.02 -4.46 -17.47
N ILE A 20 1.22 -4.70 -16.17
CA ILE A 20 2.38 -4.18 -15.43
C ILE A 20 3.67 -4.82 -15.93
N ARG A 21 3.70 -6.14 -16.10
CA ARG A 21 4.87 -6.88 -16.60
C ARG A 21 5.24 -6.49 -18.04
N SER A 22 4.25 -6.29 -18.91
CA SER A 22 4.48 -5.85 -20.29
C SER A 22 5.08 -4.46 -20.39
N ARG A 23 4.92 -3.63 -19.34
CA ARG A 23 5.57 -2.31 -19.22
C ARG A 23 6.95 -2.38 -18.53
N GLY A 24 7.46 -3.58 -18.25
CA GLY A 24 8.73 -3.77 -17.55
C GLY A 24 8.70 -3.44 -16.07
N LEU A 25 7.52 -3.21 -15.49
CA LEU A 25 7.34 -2.92 -14.07
C LEU A 25 7.04 -4.20 -13.28
N SER A 26 7.25 -4.13 -11.96
CA SER A 26 6.84 -5.18 -11.03
C SER A 26 6.06 -4.61 -9.85
N PHE A 27 5.23 -5.44 -9.20
CA PHE A 27 4.53 -5.03 -7.99
C PHE A 27 5.49 -4.66 -6.85
N ALA A 28 6.62 -5.36 -6.73
CA ALA A 28 7.65 -5.05 -5.74
C ALA A 28 8.30 -3.68 -6.02
N GLU A 29 8.47 -3.32 -7.29
CA GLU A 29 8.97 -2.01 -7.66
C GLU A 29 7.94 -0.91 -7.38
N LEU A 30 6.67 -1.14 -7.70
CA LEU A 30 5.59 -0.22 -7.37
C LEU A 30 5.47 -0.01 -5.85
N SER A 31 5.60 -1.07 -5.06
CA SER A 31 5.55 -0.99 -3.61
C SER A 31 6.73 -0.16 -3.06
N ARG A 32 7.94 -0.35 -3.59
CA ARG A 32 9.12 0.47 -3.26
C ARG A 32 8.91 1.94 -3.61
N ARG A 33 8.40 2.25 -4.81
CA ARG A 33 8.12 3.63 -5.26
C ARG A 33 7.08 4.33 -4.37
N LEU A 34 6.11 3.57 -3.85
CA LEU A 34 5.04 4.09 -2.99
C LEU A 34 5.39 4.10 -1.49
N GLY A 35 6.52 3.48 -1.10
CA GLY A 35 6.90 3.29 0.30
C GLY A 35 5.95 2.40 1.08
N VAL A 36 5.36 1.38 0.44
CA VAL A 36 4.42 0.46 1.07
C VAL A 36 4.86 -0.99 0.92
N GLU A 37 4.36 -1.85 1.82
CA GLU A 37 4.58 -3.28 1.74
C GLU A 37 3.84 -3.91 0.55
N LEU A 38 4.39 -4.97 -0.03
CA LEU A 38 3.77 -5.71 -1.13
C LEU A 38 2.40 -6.30 -0.74
N GLY A 39 2.23 -6.76 0.49
CA GLY A 39 0.93 -7.21 1.04
C GLY A 39 -0.13 -6.11 0.99
N THR A 40 0.27 -4.86 1.25
CA THR A 40 -0.63 -3.70 1.19
C THR A 40 -1.11 -3.45 -0.24
N LEU A 41 -0.21 -3.54 -1.22
CA LEU A 41 -0.55 -3.34 -2.63
C LEU A 41 -1.44 -4.47 -3.18
N THR A 42 -1.15 -5.72 -2.79
CA THR A 42 -1.93 -6.90 -3.24
C THR A 42 -3.31 -6.99 -2.58
N SER A 43 -3.52 -6.32 -1.45
CA SER A 43 -4.83 -6.26 -0.77
C SER A 43 -5.95 -5.65 -1.65
N VAL A 44 -5.59 -4.87 -2.67
CA VAL A 44 -6.52 -4.33 -3.70
C VAL A 44 -7.39 -5.42 -4.32
N LYS A 45 -6.87 -6.65 -4.46
CA LYS A 45 -7.63 -7.77 -5.02
C LYS A 45 -8.88 -8.10 -4.20
N ARG A 46 -8.82 -7.92 -2.87
CA ARG A 46 -9.88 -8.35 -1.94
C ARG A 46 -10.81 -7.20 -1.57
N SER A 47 -10.25 -6.02 -1.31
CA SER A 47 -10.99 -4.88 -0.76
C SER A 47 -10.75 -3.60 -1.56
N PRO A 48 -11.76 -2.71 -1.69
CA PRO A 48 -11.57 -1.43 -2.38
C PRO A 48 -10.51 -0.60 -1.67
N TYR A 49 -9.46 -0.21 -2.39
CA TYR A 49 -8.39 0.60 -1.83
C TYR A 49 -8.00 1.71 -2.81
N PRO A 50 -8.73 2.84 -2.79
CA PRO A 50 -8.62 3.89 -3.81
C PRO A 50 -7.20 4.39 -4.04
N ARG A 51 -6.41 4.58 -2.97
CA ARG A 51 -5.02 5.03 -3.07
C ARG A 51 -4.15 4.06 -3.88
N MET A 52 -4.29 2.76 -3.66
CA MET A 52 -3.50 1.73 -4.35
C MET A 52 -4.05 1.44 -5.75
N GLU A 53 -5.37 1.49 -5.93
CA GLU A 53 -6.01 1.38 -7.24
C GLU A 53 -5.55 2.50 -8.20
N ARG A 54 -5.47 3.75 -7.73
CA ARG A 54 -4.88 4.85 -8.51
C ARG A 54 -3.44 4.57 -8.92
N ALA A 55 -2.63 4.04 -8.00
CA ALA A 55 -1.23 3.76 -8.28
C ALA A 55 -1.05 2.66 -9.33
N LEU A 56 -1.85 1.58 -9.25
CA LEU A 56 -1.86 0.52 -10.26
C LEU A 56 -2.37 1.03 -11.61
N ALA A 57 -3.44 1.81 -11.62
CA ALA A 57 -4.00 2.39 -12.83
C ALA A 57 -3.00 3.34 -13.50
N SER A 58 -2.31 4.18 -12.72
CA SER A 58 -1.23 5.06 -13.19
C SER A 58 -0.06 4.27 -13.79
N ALA A 59 0.35 3.16 -13.17
CA ALA A 59 1.39 2.28 -13.71
C ALA A 59 0.99 1.67 -15.06
N ILE A 60 -0.31 1.44 -15.29
CA ILE A 60 -0.86 0.96 -16.57
C ILE A 60 -1.14 2.14 -17.53
N GLY A 61 -1.18 3.39 -17.05
CA GLY A 61 -1.55 4.55 -17.87
C GLY A 61 -3.05 4.60 -18.19
N LEU A 62 -3.90 4.06 -17.29
CA LEU A 62 -5.35 4.11 -17.40
C LEU A 62 -5.97 4.82 -16.18
N SER A 63 -7.24 5.21 -16.31
CA SER A 63 -8.01 5.68 -15.16
C SER A 63 -8.44 4.48 -14.30
N PRO A 64 -8.45 4.60 -12.96
CA PRO A 64 -8.95 3.53 -12.09
C PRO A 64 -10.44 3.23 -12.36
N ALA A 65 -11.23 4.21 -12.82
CA ALA A 65 -12.62 3.99 -13.19
C ALA A 65 -12.78 3.10 -14.45
N THR A 66 -11.77 3.08 -15.32
CA THR A 66 -11.76 2.19 -16.49
C THR A 66 -11.50 0.73 -16.07
N ILE A 67 -10.65 0.50 -15.07
CA ILE A 67 -10.29 -0.83 -14.60
C ILE A 67 -11.33 -1.37 -13.60
N TRP A 68 -11.86 -0.51 -12.73
CA TRP A 68 -12.83 -0.85 -11.70
C TRP A 68 -14.06 0.05 -11.80
N PRO A 69 -14.89 -0.10 -12.85
CA PRO A 69 -16.11 0.69 -13.01
C PRO A 69 -17.08 0.47 -11.83
N GLU A 70 -17.03 -0.69 -11.18
CA GLU A 70 -17.86 -0.97 -10.01
C GLU A 70 -17.38 -0.28 -8.71
N ARG A 71 -16.17 0.27 -8.68
CA ARG A 71 -15.55 0.88 -7.49
C ARG A 71 -15.39 2.40 -7.60
N TRP A 72 -15.57 2.97 -8.78
CA TRP A 72 -15.35 4.39 -9.07
C TRP A 72 -16.51 5.01 -9.82
N ASN A 73 -16.78 6.28 -9.53
CA ASN A 73 -17.71 7.11 -10.30
C ASN A 73 -17.08 7.58 -11.61
N ALA A 74 -17.93 7.99 -12.55
CA ALA A 74 -17.50 8.67 -13.79
C ALA A 74 -16.72 9.96 -13.49
N ASP A 75 -17.04 10.62 -12.37
CA ASP A 75 -16.37 11.84 -11.90
C ASP A 75 -14.96 11.59 -11.34
N GLY A 76 -14.51 10.33 -11.30
CA GLY A 76 -13.20 9.96 -10.76
C GLY A 76 -13.14 9.91 -9.24
N THR A 77 -14.27 10.01 -8.53
CA THR A 77 -14.35 9.78 -7.08
C THR A 77 -14.56 8.29 -6.78
N PRO A 78 -13.88 7.71 -5.78
CA PRO A 78 -14.11 6.32 -5.38
C PRO A 78 -15.42 6.14 -4.59
N HIS A 79 -16.05 4.98 -4.73
CA HIS A 79 -17.18 4.55 -3.91
C HIS A 79 -16.69 4.10 -2.53
N ARG A 80 -16.48 5.07 -1.62
CA ARG A 80 -15.96 4.79 -0.28
C ARG A 80 -17.08 4.40 0.67
N GLN A 81 -16.96 3.24 1.31
CA GLN A 81 -17.89 2.84 2.38
C GLN A 81 -17.84 3.76 3.61
N ARG A 82 -16.71 4.45 3.84
CA ARG A 82 -16.52 5.40 4.95
C ARG A 82 -15.95 6.73 4.43
N PRO A 83 -16.79 7.65 3.94
CA PRO A 83 -16.33 8.88 3.31
C PRO A 83 -15.59 9.82 4.27
N ASN A 84 -15.96 9.86 5.55
CA ASN A 84 -15.36 10.78 6.54
C ASN A 84 -13.98 10.35 7.05
N ARG A 85 -13.53 9.13 6.75
CA ARG A 85 -12.18 8.69 7.12
C ARG A 85 -11.19 9.28 6.11
N SER A 86 -10.11 9.93 6.55
CA SER A 86 -9.07 10.36 5.62
C SER A 86 -8.46 9.16 4.87
N GLU A 87 -8.17 9.34 3.57
CA GLU A 87 -7.50 8.30 2.75
C GLU A 87 -6.02 8.15 3.11
N THR A 88 -5.43 9.25 3.58
CA THR A 88 -4.04 9.34 4.02
C THR A 88 -4.08 9.78 5.47
N ARG A 89 -3.49 8.99 6.37
CA ARG A 89 -3.03 9.54 7.64
C ARG A 89 -1.86 10.45 7.24
N ILE A 90 -2.01 11.76 7.38
CA ILE A 90 -0.93 12.72 7.11
C ILE A 90 0.26 12.25 7.94
N SER A 91 1.28 11.66 7.30
CA SER A 91 2.55 11.35 7.93
C SER A 91 3.50 12.47 7.58
N GLU A 92 3.50 13.52 8.38
CA GLU A 92 4.57 14.53 8.46
C GLU A 92 5.89 13.94 9.03
N GLN A 93 6.17 12.64 8.84
CA GLN A 93 7.41 11.98 9.26
C GLN A 93 8.50 12.05 8.17
N ASN A 94 8.69 13.22 7.56
CA ASN A 94 9.97 13.54 6.90
C ASN A 94 10.54 14.86 7.44
N ARG A 95 10.37 15.11 8.73
CA ARG A 95 11.17 16.08 9.48
C ARG A 95 12.27 15.32 10.24
N VAL A 96 13.44 15.24 9.61
CA VAL A 96 14.77 15.21 10.25
C VAL A 96 15.19 13.94 11.01
N SER A 97 16.23 13.30 10.48
CA SER A 97 17.31 12.54 11.13
C SER A 97 16.99 11.51 12.22
N THR A 98 16.95 10.24 11.84
CA THR A 98 17.50 9.18 12.69
C THR A 98 18.91 8.86 12.21
N ASN A 99 19.90 9.44 12.90
CA ASN A 99 21.27 8.97 12.84
C ASN A 99 21.27 7.49 13.28
N TYR A 100 21.58 6.58 12.37
CA TYR A 100 22.08 5.26 12.76
C TYR A 100 23.49 5.46 13.28
N CYS A 101 23.64 5.55 14.60
CA CYS A 101 24.96 5.47 15.24
C CYS A 101 25.49 4.04 15.08
N ALA A 102 26.56 3.90 14.30
CA ALA A 102 27.54 2.86 14.50
C ALA A 102 28.28 3.13 15.82
N ASP A 103 28.38 2.16 16.73
CA ASP A 103 29.66 1.59 17.18
C ASP A 103 29.47 0.49 18.27
N SER A 104 30.03 -0.68 17.99
CA SER A 104 30.78 -1.62 18.84
C SER A 104 30.58 -1.73 20.37
N ASN A 105 30.34 -2.99 20.80
CA ASN A 105 30.87 -3.69 22.00
C ASN A 105 30.92 -3.00 23.39
N ALA A 106 30.12 -3.46 24.37
CA ALA A 106 30.51 -3.65 25.80
C ALA A 106 29.39 -4.31 26.67
N PRO A 107 29.70 -4.98 27.82
CA PRO A 107 28.95 -6.14 28.33
C PRO A 107 28.17 -6.00 29.66
N SER A 108 27.33 -7.03 29.90
CA SER A 108 26.75 -7.61 31.14
C SER A 108 27.14 -7.05 32.53
N SER A 109 26.14 -6.73 33.38
CA SER A 109 25.97 -7.23 34.78
C SER A 109 24.92 -6.41 35.56
N GLY A 110 24.15 -7.05 36.45
CA GLY A 110 23.52 -6.36 37.59
C GLY A 110 22.03 -6.63 37.82
N ALA A 111 21.71 -7.68 38.58
CA ALA A 111 20.41 -7.94 39.17
C ALA A 111 19.98 -6.85 40.17
N HIS A 112 18.67 -6.67 40.42
CA HIS A 112 18.08 -6.76 41.77
C HIS A 112 16.54 -6.73 41.71
N ARG A 113 15.96 -7.84 42.17
CA ARG A 113 14.54 -8.05 42.50
C ARG A 113 14.27 -7.43 43.86
N GLN A 114 13.15 -6.73 44.03
CA GLN A 114 12.62 -6.42 45.36
C GLN A 114 11.11 -6.71 45.40
N VAL A 115 10.76 -7.66 46.26
CA VAL A 115 9.39 -8.05 46.60
C VAL A 115 8.92 -7.17 47.75
N VAL A 116 7.68 -6.68 47.64
CA VAL A 116 6.97 -5.92 48.67
C VAL A 116 6.20 -6.89 49.56
N THR A 117 6.37 -6.77 50.88
CA THR A 117 5.42 -7.27 51.87
C THR A 117 5.33 -6.23 53.00
N GLU A 118 4.13 -5.70 53.20
CA GLU A 118 3.75 -4.80 54.30
C GLU A 118 3.23 -5.60 55.52
N ALA A 119 3.07 -4.87 56.63
CA ALA A 119 3.04 -5.27 58.05
C ALA A 119 1.97 -6.28 58.51
#